data_AF-A0A2E1N9M2-F1
#
_entry.id   AF-A0A2E1N9M2-F1
#
_cell.length_a   1.000
_cell.length_b   1.000
_cell.length_c   1.000
_cell.angle_alpha   90.00
_cell.angle_beta   90.00
_cell.angle_gamma   90.00
#
_symmetry.space_group_name_H-M   'P 1'
#
loop_
_entity.id
_entity.type
_entity.pdbx_description
1 polymer ?
#
loop_
_entity_poly.entity_id
_entity_poly.type
_entity_poly.pdbx_seq_one_letter_code
_entity_poly.pdbx_strand_id
1 'polypeptide(L)'
;MWLVGAWAGSAVALTTEAPITDKPWREAVISVTDPDVTARFFKEIGGYEELGRGPLSPSAIAAWGLAPDAGGVYLLLRAPMGGDFGHVRLVSFDNVGRQMPMRPGARAWDTGCYFSMMIRVKDMRSIYDDAIRLGWWTETPITALRFGESDLRVVIYRGPDGVQVQTYDRLSPPLPKAIPDFERMTAPFNMMQMVADRDMAYDFFTGVLGFETFYKGKPYTAKTPTPTPIGIPLSLTTSVPYRAGIVYPVAGEFGRMEMIEVMGLDGFDYSDQCEAPNLGILAVRYPVEDIDQARATVLRRGGQLWRDVSQVVIGDMGEVSLFSVKTPDGAIMQFFAP
;
A
#
# COMPACT_ATOMS: atom_id res chain seq x y z
N MET A 1 31.62 -10.47 -23.50
CA MET A 1 31.22 -11.82 -23.93
C MET A 1 31.78 -12.84 -22.94
N TRP A 2 31.05 -13.13 -21.87
CA TRP A 2 31.25 -14.27 -20.95
C TRP A 2 29.92 -14.43 -20.18
N LEU A 3 29.09 -15.42 -20.45
CA LEU A 3 29.12 -16.86 -20.15
C LEU A 3 28.40 -17.22 -18.84
N VAL A 4 27.39 -18.05 -19.04
CA VAL A 4 26.46 -18.68 -18.11
C VAL A 4 27.21 -19.64 -17.18
N GLY A 5 26.87 -19.64 -15.89
CA GLY A 5 27.30 -20.65 -14.92
C GLY A 5 26.13 -21.03 -14.03
N ALA A 6 25.56 -22.21 -14.28
CA ALA A 6 24.53 -22.81 -13.46
C ALA A 6 25.12 -23.32 -12.14
N TRP A 7 24.44 -23.03 -11.02
CA TRP A 7 24.68 -23.67 -9.74
C TRP A 7 23.39 -24.28 -9.24
N ALA A 8 23.39 -25.62 -9.13
CA ALA A 8 22.35 -26.39 -8.49
C ALA A 8 22.53 -26.27 -6.97
N GLY A 9 21.76 -25.37 -6.35
CA GLY A 9 21.52 -25.37 -4.92
C GLY A 9 20.25 -26.15 -4.62
N SER A 10 20.30 -27.07 -3.67
CA SER A 10 19.15 -27.83 -3.19
C SER A 10 18.01 -26.90 -2.82
N ALA A 11 16.95 -26.91 -3.63
CA ALA A 11 15.70 -26.23 -3.32
C ALA A 11 15.06 -26.98 -2.15
N VAL A 12 14.96 -26.33 -1.00
CA VAL A 12 13.86 -26.64 -0.07
C VAL A 12 12.60 -26.35 -0.88
N ALA A 13 11.82 -27.39 -1.17
CA ALA A 13 10.54 -27.24 -1.84
C ALA A 13 9.62 -26.46 -0.90
N LEU A 14 9.58 -25.14 -1.06
CA LEU A 14 8.47 -24.33 -0.59
C LEU A 14 7.25 -24.87 -1.32
N THR A 15 6.37 -25.55 -0.59
CA THR A 15 5.06 -25.92 -1.08
C THR A 15 4.37 -24.63 -1.50
N THR A 16 4.24 -24.41 -2.81
CA THR A 16 3.49 -23.32 -3.41
C THR A 16 2.01 -23.61 -3.20
N GLU A 17 1.53 -23.49 -1.96
CA GLU A 17 0.10 -23.48 -1.71
C GLU A 17 -0.49 -22.20 -2.33
N ALA A 18 -1.72 -22.31 -2.86
CA ALA A 18 -2.39 -21.20 -3.51
C ALA A 18 -2.51 -19.95 -2.59
N PRO A 19 -2.49 -18.74 -3.17
CA PRO A 19 -2.72 -17.51 -2.41
C PRO A 19 -4.10 -17.56 -1.74
N ILE A 20 -4.24 -16.90 -0.60
CA ILE A 20 -5.51 -16.84 0.14
C ILE A 20 -6.60 -16.03 -0.59
N THR A 21 -6.24 -15.34 -1.66
CA THR A 21 -7.12 -14.58 -2.55
C THR A 21 -6.60 -14.72 -3.99
N ASP A 22 -7.49 -14.79 -4.95
CA ASP A 22 -7.21 -14.84 -6.38
C ASP A 22 -7.37 -13.47 -7.06
N LYS A 23 -7.59 -12.42 -6.26
CA LYS A 23 -7.92 -11.06 -6.73
C LYS A 23 -6.95 -10.02 -6.17
N PRO A 24 -6.73 -8.91 -6.88
CA PRO A 24 -6.07 -7.75 -6.29
C PRO A 24 -6.89 -7.21 -5.12
N TRP A 25 -6.27 -6.40 -4.26
CA TRP A 25 -7.03 -5.72 -3.21
C TRP A 25 -8.11 -4.82 -3.84
N ARG A 26 -9.31 -4.89 -3.27
CA ARG A 26 -10.51 -4.17 -3.69
C ARG A 26 -10.33 -2.67 -3.48
N GLU A 27 -9.80 -2.30 -2.33
CA GLU A 27 -9.62 -0.93 -1.90
C GLU A 27 -8.50 -0.75 -0.88
N ALA A 28 -7.93 0.46 -0.86
CA ALA A 28 -7.12 0.98 0.24
C ALA A 28 -8.00 1.87 1.12
N VAL A 29 -7.90 1.71 2.44
CA VAL A 29 -8.65 2.48 3.43
C VAL A 29 -7.70 3.48 4.09
N ILE A 30 -8.11 4.75 4.11
CA ILE A 30 -7.30 5.87 4.60
C ILE A 30 -8.10 6.59 5.68
N SER A 31 -7.56 6.63 6.90
CA SER A 31 -8.06 7.45 8.00
C SER A 31 -7.62 8.89 7.80
N VAL A 32 -8.58 9.80 7.76
CA VAL A 32 -8.39 11.23 7.53
C VAL A 32 -9.26 12.03 8.47
N THR A 33 -8.85 13.27 8.75
CA THR A 33 -9.66 14.20 9.54
C THR A 33 -10.86 14.69 8.75
N ASP A 34 -10.69 14.92 7.45
CA ASP A 34 -11.73 15.33 6.53
C ASP A 34 -11.61 14.58 5.19
N PRO A 35 -12.59 13.70 4.86
CA PRO A 35 -12.61 12.98 3.59
C PRO A 35 -12.60 13.90 2.37
N ASP A 36 -13.29 15.04 2.42
CA ASP A 36 -13.40 15.92 1.26
C ASP A 36 -12.07 16.61 0.96
N VAL A 37 -11.29 16.98 1.99
CA VAL A 37 -9.96 17.60 1.82
C VAL A 37 -8.99 16.65 1.10
N THR A 38 -8.88 15.40 1.55
CA THR A 38 -7.99 14.42 0.92
C THR A 38 -8.52 13.97 -0.45
N ALA A 39 -9.83 13.89 -0.63
CA ALA A 39 -10.45 13.52 -1.90
C ALA A 39 -10.10 14.46 -3.05
N ARG A 40 -9.78 15.74 -2.78
CA ARG A 40 -9.40 16.71 -3.82
C ARG A 40 -8.24 16.23 -4.67
N PHE A 41 -7.24 15.59 -4.08
CA PHE A 41 -6.10 15.02 -4.84
C PHE A 41 -6.59 14.04 -5.90
N PHE A 42 -7.45 13.11 -5.51
CA PHE A 42 -7.97 12.07 -6.40
C PHE A 42 -9.00 12.62 -7.41
N LYS A 43 -9.92 13.47 -6.96
CA LYS A 43 -11.02 14.01 -7.78
C LYS A 43 -10.54 15.09 -8.74
N GLU A 44 -9.82 16.10 -8.24
CA GLU A 44 -9.43 17.27 -9.05
C GLU A 44 -8.23 16.98 -9.96
N ILE A 45 -7.27 16.15 -9.51
CA ILE A 45 -6.07 15.83 -10.30
C ILE A 45 -6.23 14.51 -11.06
N GLY A 46 -6.70 13.48 -10.37
CA GLY A 46 -6.83 12.13 -10.92
C GLY A 46 -8.12 11.87 -11.71
N GLY A 47 -9.13 12.74 -11.59
CA GLY A 47 -10.44 12.55 -12.21
C GLY A 47 -11.23 11.39 -11.60
N TYR A 48 -10.94 11.01 -10.35
CA TYR A 48 -11.65 9.92 -9.68
C TYR A 48 -13.12 10.28 -9.47
N GLU A 49 -13.99 9.29 -9.63
CA GLU A 49 -15.43 9.42 -9.40
C GLU A 49 -15.81 8.93 -8.01
N GLU A 50 -16.87 9.51 -7.47
CA GLU A 50 -17.46 9.12 -6.19
C GLU A 50 -18.45 7.97 -6.40
N LEU A 51 -18.20 6.83 -5.76
CA LEU A 51 -19.07 5.66 -5.84
C LEU A 51 -20.07 5.59 -4.69
N GLY A 52 -19.73 6.15 -3.54
CA GLY A 52 -20.59 6.11 -2.37
C GLY A 52 -20.04 6.95 -1.24
N ARG A 53 -20.97 7.42 -0.40
CA ARG A 53 -20.70 8.21 0.80
C ARG A 53 -21.79 7.91 1.81
N GLY A 54 -21.42 7.86 3.09
CA GLY A 54 -22.39 7.66 4.15
C GLY A 54 -21.76 7.53 5.53
N PRO A 55 -22.59 7.33 6.57
CA PRO A 55 -22.09 6.99 7.89
C PRO A 55 -21.44 5.61 7.89
N LEU A 56 -20.45 5.42 8.76
CA LEU A 56 -19.95 4.09 9.12
C LEU A 56 -21.02 3.38 9.96
N SER A 57 -21.27 2.11 9.65
CA SER A 57 -22.19 1.28 10.45
C SER A 57 -21.61 0.97 11.83
N PRO A 58 -22.44 0.66 12.84
CA PRO A 58 -21.94 0.22 14.14
C PRO A 58 -21.03 -1.02 14.05
N SER A 59 -21.31 -1.95 13.14
CA SER A 59 -20.45 -3.11 12.92
C SER A 59 -19.11 -2.75 12.25
N ALA A 60 -19.08 -1.74 11.38
CA ALA A 60 -17.83 -1.21 10.83
C ALA A 60 -16.98 -0.50 11.90
N ILE A 61 -17.60 0.26 12.81
CA ILE A 61 -16.91 0.87 13.95
C ILE A 61 -16.33 -0.22 14.87
N ALA A 62 -17.12 -1.24 15.20
CA ALA A 62 -16.67 -2.36 16.02
C ALA A 62 -15.55 -3.18 15.37
N ALA A 63 -15.56 -3.36 14.04
CA ALA A 63 -14.51 -4.05 13.30
C ALA A 63 -13.14 -3.36 13.41
N TRP A 64 -13.13 -2.05 13.63
CA TRP A 64 -11.92 -1.29 13.93
C TRP A 64 -11.49 -1.36 15.41
N GLY A 65 -12.30 -1.98 16.27
CA GLY A 65 -12.06 -2.05 17.71
C GLY A 65 -12.36 -0.75 18.46
N LEU A 66 -13.12 0.15 17.86
CA LEU A 66 -13.52 1.41 18.46
C LEU A 66 -14.72 1.22 19.40
N ALA A 67 -14.90 2.17 20.32
CA ALA A 67 -15.98 2.14 21.29
C ALA A 67 -17.37 2.20 20.61
N PRO A 68 -18.44 1.62 21.22
CA PRO A 68 -19.77 1.57 20.59
C PRO A 68 -20.43 2.94 20.36
N ASP A 69 -19.99 3.96 21.09
CA ASP A 69 -20.43 5.35 20.94
C ASP A 69 -19.59 6.14 19.91
N ALA A 70 -18.54 5.54 19.36
CA ALA A 70 -17.81 6.11 18.24
C ALA A 70 -18.67 6.10 16.97
N GLY A 71 -18.46 7.11 16.13
CA GLY A 71 -19.10 7.24 14.83
C GLY A 71 -18.08 7.53 13.75
N GLY A 72 -18.58 7.84 12.56
CA GLY A 72 -17.73 8.30 11.47
C GLY A 72 -18.47 8.27 10.14
N VAL A 73 -17.77 8.74 9.11
CA VAL A 73 -18.27 8.74 7.73
C VAL A 73 -17.23 8.13 6.81
N TYR A 74 -17.69 7.67 5.64
CA TYR A 74 -16.83 7.23 4.56
C TYR A 74 -17.14 7.97 3.26
N LEU A 75 -16.12 8.04 2.39
CA LEU A 75 -16.20 8.42 0.99
C LEU A 75 -15.41 7.40 0.17
N LEU A 76 -16.05 6.76 -0.80
CA LEU A 76 -15.43 5.80 -1.70
C LEU A 76 -15.20 6.42 -3.08
N LEU A 77 -13.96 6.32 -3.57
CA LEU A 77 -13.52 6.83 -4.86
C LEU A 77 -13.01 5.71 -5.77
N ARG A 78 -13.32 5.82 -7.06
CA ARG A 78 -12.80 4.93 -8.12
C ARG A 78 -12.08 5.74 -9.19
N ALA A 79 -10.97 5.21 -9.70
CA ALA A 79 -10.25 5.81 -10.82
C ALA A 79 -11.12 5.80 -12.09
N PRO A 80 -10.99 6.82 -12.97
CA PRO A 80 -11.85 6.95 -14.16
C PRO A 80 -11.73 5.79 -15.15
N MET A 81 -10.63 5.03 -15.07
CA MET A 81 -10.42 3.80 -15.85
C MET A 81 -11.36 2.64 -15.45
N GLY A 82 -12.18 2.80 -14.41
CA GLY A 82 -13.10 1.80 -13.92
C GLY A 82 -12.42 0.66 -13.16
N GLY A 83 -13.07 -0.50 -13.13
CA GLY A 83 -12.60 -1.70 -12.44
C GLY A 83 -13.13 -1.85 -11.01
N ASP A 84 -13.02 -3.08 -10.52
CA ASP A 84 -13.46 -3.51 -9.19
C ASP A 84 -12.25 -3.75 -8.25
N PHE A 85 -11.22 -2.93 -8.38
CA PHE A 85 -9.96 -3.00 -7.63
C PHE A 85 -9.40 -1.60 -7.48
N GLY A 86 -8.46 -1.40 -6.56
CA GLY A 86 -7.77 -0.12 -6.51
C GLY A 86 -8.66 1.05 -6.06
N HIS A 87 -9.77 0.82 -5.36
CA HIS A 87 -10.59 1.93 -4.88
C HIS A 87 -9.92 2.61 -3.68
N VAL A 88 -10.25 3.88 -3.46
CA VAL A 88 -9.75 4.65 -2.32
C VAL A 88 -10.92 4.97 -1.42
N ARG A 89 -10.94 4.34 -0.24
CA ARG A 89 -11.94 4.63 0.81
C ARG A 89 -11.32 5.57 1.83
N LEU A 90 -11.83 6.79 1.88
CA LEU A 90 -11.51 7.75 2.93
C LEU A 90 -12.50 7.55 4.07
N VAL A 91 -12.00 7.46 5.30
CA VAL A 91 -12.83 7.36 6.50
C VAL A 91 -12.41 8.43 7.49
N SER A 92 -13.37 9.06 8.14
CA SER A 92 -13.14 9.87 9.33
C SER A 92 -13.93 9.28 10.49
N PHE A 93 -13.37 9.40 11.69
CA PHE A 93 -13.99 8.88 12.92
C PHE A 93 -14.33 10.02 13.87
N ASP A 94 -15.47 9.89 14.53
CA ASP A 94 -16.00 10.83 15.51
C ASP A 94 -16.13 10.16 16.88
N ASN A 95 -16.03 10.96 17.95
CA ASN A 95 -16.12 10.47 19.34
C ASN A 95 -15.09 9.36 19.67
N VAL A 96 -13.87 9.50 19.15
CA VAL A 96 -12.77 8.53 19.32
C VAL A 96 -11.58 9.08 20.12
N GLY A 97 -11.76 10.23 20.77
CA GLY A 97 -10.69 10.92 21.48
C GLY A 97 -9.61 11.48 20.54
N ARG A 98 -8.35 11.44 20.98
CA ARG A 98 -7.23 12.02 20.24
C ARG A 98 -6.82 11.12 19.07
N GLN A 99 -6.80 11.71 17.87
CA GLN A 99 -6.26 11.07 16.67
C GLN A 99 -4.82 11.57 16.44
N MET A 100 -3.91 10.65 16.13
CA MET A 100 -2.51 10.96 15.83
C MET A 100 -2.19 10.54 14.39
N PRO A 101 -1.34 11.28 13.65
CA PRO A 101 -0.73 10.72 12.45
C PRO A 101 -0.01 9.41 12.80
N MET A 102 -0.17 8.36 11.99
CA MET A 102 0.48 7.06 12.20
C MET A 102 2.00 7.13 12.07
N ARG A 103 2.51 8.09 11.26
CA ARG A 103 3.92 8.28 10.97
C ARG A 103 4.33 9.76 11.13
N PRO A 104 4.20 10.34 12.35
CA PRO A 104 4.40 11.77 12.58
C PRO A 104 5.89 12.14 12.41
N GLY A 105 6.20 13.08 11.51
CA GLY A 105 7.58 13.51 11.26
C GLY A 105 8.47 12.43 10.62
N ALA A 106 7.88 11.36 10.10
CA ALA A 106 8.63 10.21 9.64
C ALA A 106 9.57 10.49 8.46
N ARG A 107 10.70 9.78 8.44
CA ARG A 107 11.63 9.63 7.33
C ARG A 107 11.34 8.32 6.59
N ALA A 108 11.96 8.18 5.42
CA ALA A 108 11.80 6.97 4.64
C ALA A 108 12.45 5.73 5.28
N TRP A 109 13.43 5.87 6.17
CA TRP A 109 14.02 4.72 6.87
C TRP A 109 13.34 4.40 8.21
N ASP A 110 12.32 5.16 8.61
CA ASP A 110 11.49 4.80 9.75
C ASP A 110 10.55 3.63 9.39
N THR A 111 10.35 2.68 10.29
CA THR A 111 9.60 1.44 10.03
C THR A 111 8.15 1.54 10.51
N GLY A 112 7.32 0.57 10.16
CA GLY A 112 5.96 0.46 10.67
C GLY A 112 4.87 1.11 9.80
N CYS A 113 3.69 0.51 9.76
CA CYS A 113 2.54 0.99 8.99
C CYS A 113 2.78 1.05 7.48
N TYR A 114 1.76 1.44 6.72
CA TYR A 114 1.93 1.75 5.31
C TYR A 114 2.65 3.08 5.12
N PHE A 115 3.60 3.08 4.19
CA PHE A 115 4.37 4.26 3.85
C PHE A 115 3.66 5.09 2.78
N SER A 116 3.36 4.48 1.62
CA SER A 116 2.72 5.18 0.50
C SER A 116 1.91 4.27 -0.40
N MET A 117 0.85 4.82 -0.96
CA MET A 117 0.05 4.19 -2.01
C MET A 117 0.57 4.61 -3.39
N MET A 118 0.81 3.66 -4.30
CA MET A 118 1.41 3.93 -5.60
C MET A 118 0.43 3.99 -6.75
N ILE A 119 0.59 4.97 -7.63
CA ILE A 119 -0.30 5.22 -8.78
C ILE A 119 0.54 5.41 -10.06
N ARG A 120 0.13 4.77 -11.17
CA ARG A 120 0.69 5.12 -12.49
C ARG A 120 0.06 6.41 -12.99
N VAL A 121 0.89 7.29 -13.53
CA VAL A 121 0.45 8.59 -14.06
C VAL A 121 0.99 8.84 -15.46
N LYS A 122 0.37 9.79 -16.16
CA LYS A 122 0.89 10.44 -17.36
C LYS A 122 1.14 11.92 -17.05
N ASP A 123 2.16 12.49 -17.67
CA ASP A 123 2.54 13.90 -17.47
C ASP A 123 2.81 14.23 -15.99
N MET A 124 3.84 13.58 -15.44
CA MET A 124 4.26 13.78 -14.04
C MET A 124 4.40 15.26 -13.66
N ARG A 125 4.82 16.11 -14.59
CA ARG A 125 5.06 17.52 -14.31
C ARG A 125 3.75 18.25 -14.02
N SER A 126 2.73 18.06 -14.88
CA SER A 126 1.41 18.65 -14.64
C SER A 126 0.81 18.16 -13.31
N ILE A 127 0.90 16.85 -13.02
CA ILE A 127 0.41 16.27 -11.75
C ILE A 127 1.13 16.90 -10.54
N TYR A 128 2.45 17.07 -10.64
CA TYR A 128 3.25 17.71 -9.59
C TYR A 128 2.81 19.15 -9.34
N ASP A 129 2.69 19.96 -10.39
CA ASP A 129 2.31 21.37 -10.25
C ASP A 129 0.88 21.51 -9.68
N ASP A 130 -0.05 20.61 -10.03
CA ASP A 130 -1.39 20.57 -9.46
C ASP A 130 -1.39 20.18 -7.97
N ALA A 131 -0.60 19.16 -7.60
CA ALA A 131 -0.48 18.68 -6.22
C ALA A 131 0.08 19.76 -5.29
N ILE A 132 1.15 20.46 -5.70
CA ILE A 132 1.71 21.59 -4.92
C ILE A 132 0.65 22.68 -4.70
N ARG A 133 -0.17 23.00 -5.72
CA ARG A 133 -1.25 24.00 -5.59
C ARG A 133 -2.35 23.58 -4.62
N LEU A 134 -2.58 22.28 -4.45
CA LEU A 134 -3.48 21.73 -3.42
C LEU A 134 -2.84 21.65 -2.02
N GLY A 135 -1.57 22.06 -1.87
CA GLY A 135 -0.84 21.99 -0.61
C GLY A 135 -0.22 20.63 -0.31
N TRP A 136 -0.19 19.72 -1.28
CA TRP A 136 0.56 18.47 -1.17
C TRP A 136 2.03 18.75 -1.46
N TRP A 137 2.91 18.49 -0.50
CA TRP A 137 4.34 18.75 -0.63
C TRP A 137 5.12 17.49 -0.96
N THR A 138 6.39 17.63 -1.31
CA THR A 138 7.29 16.50 -1.61
C THR A 138 8.58 16.65 -0.82
N GLU A 139 9.10 15.55 -0.29
CA GLU A 139 10.41 15.55 0.37
C GLU A 139 11.56 15.34 -0.63
N THR A 140 11.25 14.76 -1.80
CA THR A 140 12.19 14.52 -2.89
C THR A 140 11.72 15.20 -4.17
N PRO A 141 12.63 15.68 -5.04
CA PRO A 141 12.26 16.09 -6.38
C PRO A 141 11.74 14.90 -7.21
N ILE A 142 11.13 15.20 -8.36
CA ILE A 142 10.85 14.17 -9.38
C ILE A 142 12.17 13.48 -9.74
N THR A 143 12.26 12.19 -9.41
CA THR A 143 13.49 11.42 -9.48
C THR A 143 13.42 10.42 -10.64
N ALA A 144 14.52 10.33 -11.39
CA ALA A 144 14.69 9.31 -12.41
C ALA A 144 14.96 7.95 -11.75
N LEU A 145 14.24 6.91 -12.19
CA LEU A 145 14.44 5.56 -11.71
C LEU A 145 14.51 4.60 -12.89
N ARG A 146 15.57 3.80 -12.95
CA ARG A 146 15.65 2.65 -13.84
C ARG A 146 15.39 1.37 -13.06
N PHE A 147 14.29 0.70 -13.37
CA PHE A 147 13.87 -0.53 -12.71
C PHE A 147 13.74 -1.65 -13.75
N GLY A 148 14.69 -2.58 -13.76
CA GLY A 148 14.84 -3.55 -14.83
C GLY A 148 15.02 -2.87 -16.18
N GLU A 149 14.11 -3.13 -17.11
CA GLU A 149 14.06 -2.50 -18.43
C GLU A 149 13.29 -1.18 -18.46
N SER A 150 12.64 -0.81 -17.36
CA SER A 150 11.77 0.37 -17.31
C SER A 150 12.54 1.64 -16.92
N ASP A 151 12.31 2.72 -17.66
CA ASP A 151 12.69 4.09 -17.32
C ASP A 151 11.46 4.84 -16.79
N LEU A 152 11.59 5.37 -15.58
CA LEU A 152 10.50 5.91 -14.78
C LEU A 152 10.87 7.31 -14.26
N ARG A 153 9.84 8.13 -14.04
CA ARG A 153 9.90 9.28 -13.14
C ARG A 153 9.03 8.99 -11.93
N VAL A 154 9.57 9.25 -10.75
CA VAL A 154 8.92 8.93 -9.48
C VAL A 154 8.97 10.12 -8.55
N VAL A 155 7.88 10.38 -7.83
CA VAL A 155 7.82 11.36 -6.75
C VAL A 155 6.81 10.91 -5.69
N ILE A 156 7.08 11.23 -4.43
CA ILE A 156 6.17 10.98 -3.31
C ILE A 156 5.57 12.31 -2.87
N TYR A 157 4.25 12.39 -2.92
CA TYR A 157 3.49 13.50 -2.37
C TYR A 157 3.06 13.18 -0.95
N ARG A 158 3.19 14.16 -0.07
CA ARG A 158 2.71 14.15 1.31
C ARG A 158 1.54 15.12 1.42
N GLY A 159 0.37 14.56 1.67
CA GLY A 159 -0.88 15.28 1.83
C GLY A 159 -1.21 15.59 3.30
N PRO A 160 -2.42 16.09 3.52
CA PRO A 160 -3.04 16.19 4.84
C PRO A 160 -2.98 14.86 5.60
N ASP A 161 -3.03 14.92 6.92
CA ASP A 161 -3.09 13.75 7.80
C ASP A 161 -1.87 12.79 7.70
N GLY A 162 -0.82 13.19 6.97
CA GLY A 162 0.37 12.37 6.73
C GLY A 162 0.18 11.31 5.63
N VAL A 163 -0.91 11.37 4.87
CA VAL A 163 -1.16 10.47 3.73
C VAL A 163 -0.09 10.67 2.67
N GLN A 164 0.50 9.58 2.18
CA GLN A 164 1.47 9.64 1.09
C GLN A 164 0.99 8.90 -0.15
N VAL A 165 1.10 9.58 -1.29
CA VAL A 165 0.84 9.01 -2.61
C VAL A 165 2.11 9.10 -3.42
N GLN A 166 2.57 7.96 -3.92
CA GLN A 166 3.73 7.90 -4.81
C GLN A 166 3.26 7.72 -6.25
N THR A 167 3.68 8.61 -7.14
CA THR A 167 3.33 8.51 -8.55
C THR A 167 4.49 8.01 -9.38
N TYR A 168 4.16 7.21 -10.40
CA TYR A 168 5.10 6.64 -11.34
C TYR A 168 4.67 6.97 -12.76
N ASP A 169 5.48 7.76 -13.46
CA ASP A 169 5.33 7.99 -14.90
C ASP A 169 6.31 7.09 -15.64
N ARG A 170 5.77 6.15 -16.42
CA ARG A 170 6.58 5.17 -17.16
C ARG A 170 6.85 5.67 -18.56
N LEU A 171 8.10 6.06 -18.80
CA LEU A 171 8.55 6.61 -20.07
C LEU A 171 8.81 5.53 -21.11
N SER A 172 9.46 4.43 -20.70
CA SER A 172 9.71 3.29 -21.58
C SER A 172 9.94 1.99 -20.80
N PRO A 173 9.63 0.81 -21.38
CA PRO A 173 8.69 0.66 -22.50
C PRO A 173 7.27 1.06 -22.06
N PRO A 174 6.31 1.23 -22.98
CA PRO A 174 4.94 1.58 -22.63
C PRO A 174 4.32 0.64 -21.59
N LEU A 175 3.32 1.13 -20.87
CA LEU A 175 2.54 0.30 -19.95
C LEU A 175 1.92 -0.90 -20.68
N PRO A 176 1.83 -2.08 -20.04
CA PRO A 176 1.21 -3.25 -20.64
C PRO A 176 -0.24 -2.98 -21.07
N LYS A 177 -0.66 -3.57 -22.20
CA LYS A 177 -2.03 -3.45 -22.73
C LYS A 177 -3.13 -3.95 -21.78
N ALA A 178 -2.75 -4.74 -20.77
CA ALA A 178 -3.67 -5.22 -19.73
C ALA A 178 -4.11 -4.12 -18.75
N ILE A 179 -3.42 -2.98 -18.73
CA ILE A 179 -3.83 -1.79 -17.98
C ILE A 179 -4.81 -1.01 -18.87
N PRO A 180 -6.07 -0.80 -18.44
CA PRO A 180 -7.01 0.02 -19.19
C PRO A 180 -6.46 1.42 -19.48
N ASP A 181 -6.93 2.02 -20.57
CA ASP A 181 -6.54 3.39 -20.92
C ASP A 181 -6.99 4.37 -19.82
N PHE A 182 -6.13 5.35 -19.56
CA PHE A 182 -6.36 6.40 -18.58
C PHE A 182 -5.70 7.70 -19.05
N GLU A 183 -6.27 8.85 -18.67
CA GLU A 183 -5.78 10.16 -19.10
C GLU A 183 -4.68 10.71 -18.17
N ARG A 184 -4.91 10.67 -16.86
CA ARG A 184 -4.00 11.27 -15.86
C ARG A 184 -3.48 10.25 -14.87
N MET A 185 -4.37 9.57 -14.15
CA MET A 185 -4.03 8.61 -13.11
C MET A 185 -4.76 7.27 -13.31
N THR A 186 -4.06 6.19 -13.02
CA THR A 186 -4.67 4.86 -12.83
C THR A 186 -5.29 4.73 -11.44
N ALA A 187 -5.99 3.61 -11.19
CA ALA A 187 -6.20 3.12 -9.84
C ALA A 187 -4.83 2.83 -9.18
N PRO A 188 -4.70 2.97 -7.84
CA PRO A 188 -3.46 2.61 -7.19
C PRO A 188 -3.22 1.10 -7.34
N PHE A 189 -1.95 0.75 -7.55
CA PHE A 189 -1.57 -0.59 -8.03
C PHE A 189 -0.68 -1.34 -7.03
N ASN A 190 0.02 -0.60 -6.17
CA ASN A 190 0.96 -1.15 -5.21
C ASN A 190 0.89 -0.37 -3.90
N MET A 191 1.05 -1.08 -2.78
CA MET A 191 1.13 -0.49 -1.45
C MET A 191 2.52 -0.71 -0.87
N MET A 192 3.20 0.36 -0.47
CA MET A 192 4.57 0.31 0.06
C MET A 192 4.57 0.31 1.59
N GLN A 193 5.46 -0.47 2.18
CA GLN A 193 5.87 -0.40 3.58
C GLN A 193 7.39 -0.22 3.67
N MET A 194 7.81 0.64 4.59
CA MET A 194 9.19 0.70 5.06
C MET A 194 9.29 -0.26 6.24
N VAL A 195 10.15 -1.28 6.13
CA VAL A 195 10.16 -2.42 7.04
C VAL A 195 11.50 -2.58 7.74
N ALA A 196 11.47 -3.10 8.96
CA ALA A 196 12.67 -3.37 9.75
C ALA A 196 13.51 -4.51 9.13
N ASP A 197 12.84 -5.55 8.64
CA ASP A 197 13.47 -6.67 7.92
C ASP A 197 12.61 -7.07 6.72
N ARG A 198 13.14 -6.83 5.52
CA ARG A 198 12.44 -7.15 4.27
C ARG A 198 12.20 -8.64 4.10
N ASP A 199 13.12 -9.51 4.53
CA ASP A 199 12.94 -10.95 4.36
C ASP A 199 11.87 -11.49 5.32
N MET A 200 11.81 -11.00 6.56
CA MET A 200 10.72 -11.34 7.49
C MET A 200 9.35 -10.91 6.95
N ALA A 201 9.23 -9.65 6.48
CA ALA A 201 8.00 -9.15 5.90
C ALA A 201 7.62 -9.93 4.63
N TYR A 202 8.60 -10.26 3.79
CA TYR A 202 8.41 -11.05 2.57
C TYR A 202 7.93 -12.47 2.84
N ASP A 203 8.48 -13.13 3.85
CA ASP A 203 8.09 -14.49 4.23
C ASP A 203 6.67 -14.53 4.80
N PHE A 204 6.21 -13.45 5.43
CA PHE A 204 4.79 -13.31 5.77
C PHE A 204 3.90 -13.32 4.52
N PHE A 205 4.18 -12.48 3.52
CA PHE A 205 3.35 -12.44 2.31
C PHE A 205 3.40 -13.75 1.52
N THR A 206 4.59 -14.33 1.34
CA THR A 206 4.77 -15.53 0.52
C THR A 206 4.42 -16.82 1.26
N GLY A 207 4.83 -16.96 2.51
CA GLY A 207 4.61 -18.16 3.33
C GLY A 207 3.23 -18.23 3.99
N VAL A 208 2.73 -17.10 4.54
CA VAL A 208 1.42 -17.06 5.22
C VAL A 208 0.31 -16.76 4.22
N LEU A 209 0.43 -15.71 3.41
CA LEU A 209 -0.65 -15.32 2.50
C LEU A 209 -0.58 -16.06 1.15
N GLY A 210 0.52 -16.76 0.85
CA GLY A 210 0.69 -17.51 -0.39
C GLY A 210 0.90 -16.63 -1.62
N PHE A 211 1.27 -15.35 -1.44
CA PHE A 211 1.50 -14.44 -2.55
C PHE A 211 2.75 -14.84 -3.34
N GLU A 212 2.72 -14.61 -4.64
CA GLU A 212 3.84 -14.88 -5.52
C GLU A 212 4.83 -13.72 -5.58
N THR A 213 6.04 -14.03 -6.05
CA THR A 213 7.15 -13.08 -6.14
C THR A 213 7.08 -12.28 -7.43
N PHE A 214 6.93 -10.97 -7.32
CA PHE A 214 7.19 -10.06 -8.44
C PHE A 214 8.68 -9.74 -8.56
N TYR A 215 9.29 -9.38 -7.42
CA TYR A 215 10.67 -8.94 -7.36
C TYR A 215 11.24 -9.25 -5.97
N LYS A 216 12.43 -9.84 -5.92
CA LYS A 216 13.21 -9.97 -4.68
C LYS A 216 14.63 -9.50 -4.95
N GLY A 217 14.89 -8.22 -4.74
CA GLY A 217 16.16 -7.57 -5.07
C GLY A 217 17.28 -7.90 -4.08
N LYS A 218 18.54 -7.78 -4.52
CA LYS A 218 19.70 -7.69 -3.60
C LYS A 218 19.79 -6.25 -3.06
N PRO A 219 20.50 -6.02 -1.94
CA PRO A 219 20.85 -4.67 -1.50
C PRO A 219 21.47 -3.85 -2.63
N TYR A 220 21.00 -2.62 -2.79
CA TYR A 220 21.46 -1.67 -3.78
C TYR A 220 22.08 -0.46 -3.09
N THR A 221 23.24 -0.06 -3.61
CA THR A 221 23.94 1.17 -3.25
C THR A 221 24.37 1.85 -4.54
N ALA A 222 24.18 3.17 -4.64
CA ALA A 222 24.57 3.90 -5.83
C ALA A 222 26.09 3.95 -5.97
N LYS A 223 26.60 3.92 -7.21
CA LYS A 223 28.05 4.04 -7.47
C LYS A 223 28.56 5.48 -7.31
N THR A 224 27.68 6.45 -7.54
CA THR A 224 27.92 7.88 -7.41
C THR A 224 26.72 8.51 -6.69
N PRO A 225 26.88 9.65 -6.00
CA PRO A 225 25.77 10.32 -5.35
C PRO A 225 24.62 10.55 -6.33
N THR A 226 23.49 9.87 -6.09
CA THR A 226 22.34 9.85 -7.00
C THR A 226 21.06 9.99 -6.18
N PRO A 227 20.15 10.92 -6.50
CA PRO A 227 18.87 11.04 -5.81
C PRO A 227 18.11 9.70 -5.80
N THR A 228 17.45 9.39 -4.69
CA THR A 228 16.61 8.20 -4.56
C THR A 228 15.15 8.62 -4.42
N PRO A 229 14.18 7.87 -5.01
CA PRO A 229 12.77 8.17 -4.85
C PRO A 229 12.28 8.11 -3.40
N ILE A 230 12.98 7.34 -2.56
CA ILE A 230 12.70 7.16 -1.12
C ILE A 230 13.52 8.13 -0.25
N GLY A 231 14.13 9.18 -0.80
CA GLY A 231 14.66 10.29 0.01
C GLY A 231 15.84 9.98 0.93
N ILE A 232 16.63 8.93 0.66
CA ILE A 232 17.94 8.76 1.31
C ILE A 232 18.80 9.99 1.00
N PRO A 233 19.42 10.65 2.00
CA PRO A 233 20.24 11.84 1.77
C PRO A 233 21.31 11.60 0.71
N LEU A 234 21.49 12.56 -0.20
CA LEU A 234 22.37 12.40 -1.38
C LEU A 234 23.79 11.93 -0.99
N SER A 235 24.34 12.48 0.08
CA SER A 235 25.66 12.14 0.63
C SER A 235 25.79 10.70 1.13
N LEU A 236 24.66 10.03 1.40
CA LEU A 236 24.60 8.67 1.95
C LEU A 236 24.25 7.63 0.89
N THR A 237 23.82 8.02 -0.31
CA THR A 237 23.36 7.08 -1.36
C THR A 237 24.44 6.13 -1.88
N THR A 238 25.72 6.42 -1.58
CA THR A 238 26.87 5.57 -1.95
C THR A 238 27.38 4.66 -0.82
N SER A 239 26.79 4.77 0.37
CA SER A 239 27.21 4.01 1.57
C SER A 239 26.05 3.35 2.32
N VAL A 240 24.83 3.86 2.19
CA VAL A 240 23.60 3.30 2.79
C VAL A 240 22.89 2.46 1.73
N PRO A 241 22.90 1.12 1.86
CA PRO A 241 22.12 0.26 0.98
C PRO A 241 20.63 0.31 1.32
N TYR A 242 19.79 -0.01 0.33
CA TYR A 242 18.41 -0.44 0.56
C TYR A 242 18.10 -1.69 -0.26
N ARG A 243 17.10 -2.46 0.16
CA ARG A 243 16.65 -3.66 -0.56
C ARG A 243 15.13 -3.71 -0.59
N ALA A 244 14.58 -4.20 -1.71
CA ALA A 244 13.14 -4.27 -1.92
C ALA A 244 12.66 -5.69 -2.22
N GLY A 245 11.48 -6.02 -1.70
CA GLY A 245 10.68 -7.18 -2.09
C GLY A 245 9.31 -6.72 -2.56
N ILE A 246 8.82 -7.28 -3.66
CA ILE A 246 7.49 -7.00 -4.20
C ILE A 246 6.80 -8.32 -4.47
N VAL A 247 5.55 -8.42 -4.03
CA VAL A 247 4.72 -9.62 -4.14
C VAL A 247 3.36 -9.27 -4.78
N TYR A 248 2.66 -10.28 -5.30
CA TYR A 248 1.30 -10.14 -5.79
C TYR A 248 0.44 -11.36 -5.41
N PRO A 249 -0.86 -11.19 -5.15
CA PRO A 249 -1.79 -12.32 -5.03
C PRO A 249 -2.13 -12.94 -6.39
N VAL A 250 -2.19 -12.12 -7.43
CA VAL A 250 -2.50 -12.52 -8.81
C VAL A 250 -1.58 -11.80 -9.77
N ALA A 251 -1.10 -12.51 -10.79
CA ALA A 251 -0.20 -11.94 -11.78
C ALA A 251 -0.87 -10.75 -12.48
N GLY A 252 -0.21 -9.59 -12.44
CA GLY A 252 -0.77 -8.36 -12.98
C GLY A 252 -0.12 -7.12 -12.39
N GLU A 253 -0.66 -5.95 -12.73
CA GLU A 253 -0.16 -4.66 -12.24
C GLU A 253 -0.72 -4.31 -10.86
N PHE A 254 -2.00 -4.59 -10.64
CA PHE A 254 -2.75 -4.17 -9.46
C PHE A 254 -2.67 -5.20 -8.34
N GLY A 255 -2.86 -4.76 -7.10
CA GLY A 255 -2.92 -5.65 -5.93
C GLY A 255 -1.57 -5.94 -5.28
N ARG A 256 -0.48 -5.29 -5.74
CA ARG A 256 0.88 -5.58 -5.28
C ARG A 256 1.15 -4.99 -3.89
N MET A 257 2.08 -5.64 -3.18
CA MET A 257 2.62 -5.17 -1.91
C MET A 257 4.14 -5.07 -2.03
N GLU A 258 4.72 -3.97 -1.56
CA GLU A 258 6.15 -3.72 -1.60
C GLU A 258 6.70 -3.43 -0.22
N MET A 259 7.83 -4.04 0.07
CA MET A 259 8.55 -3.91 1.33
C MET A 259 9.96 -3.42 1.03
N ILE A 260 10.33 -2.27 1.58
CA ILE A 260 11.67 -1.70 1.44
C ILE A 260 12.32 -1.59 2.81
N GLU A 261 13.52 -2.14 2.91
CA GLU A 261 14.39 -1.97 4.07
C GLU A 261 15.57 -1.08 3.68
N VAL A 262 15.79 -0.03 4.48
CA VAL A 262 16.97 0.84 4.38
C VAL A 262 17.96 0.41 5.46
N MET A 263 19.18 0.09 5.06
CA MET A 263 20.16 -0.56 5.92
C MET A 263 21.19 0.44 6.42
N GLY A 264 21.48 0.45 7.73
CA GLY A 264 22.51 1.32 8.32
C GLY A 264 22.05 2.75 8.61
N LEU A 265 20.74 3.00 8.66
CA LEU A 265 20.15 4.22 9.22
C LEU A 265 19.18 3.84 10.32
N ASP A 266 19.35 4.46 11.49
CA ASP A 266 18.41 4.33 12.59
C ASP A 266 17.24 5.29 12.42
N GLY A 267 16.05 4.81 12.77
CA GLY A 267 14.80 5.54 12.66
C GLY A 267 13.83 5.19 13.78
N PHE A 268 12.64 5.77 13.72
CA PHE A 268 11.52 5.42 14.59
C PHE A 268 10.83 4.15 14.09
N ASP A 269 10.30 3.37 15.03
CA ASP A 269 9.35 2.30 14.73
C ASP A 269 7.92 2.77 15.04
N TYR A 270 7.06 2.72 14.02
CA TYR A 270 5.66 3.09 14.09
C TYR A 270 4.71 1.87 14.10
N SER A 271 5.22 0.65 14.19
CA SER A 271 4.44 -0.60 14.09
C SER A 271 3.22 -0.65 15.05
N ASP A 272 3.34 -0.06 16.23
CA ASP A 272 2.28 0.02 17.23
C ASP A 272 1.23 1.14 16.97
N GLN A 273 1.42 1.98 15.96
CA GLN A 273 0.53 3.12 15.67
C GLN A 273 -0.45 2.85 14.51
N CYS A 274 -0.33 1.69 13.86
CA CYS A 274 -1.03 1.35 12.62
C CYS A 274 -2.48 0.90 12.84
N GLU A 275 -3.25 1.67 13.59
CA GLU A 275 -4.61 1.31 14.00
C GLU A 275 -5.54 2.52 14.01
N ALA A 276 -6.84 2.26 13.85
CA ALA A 276 -7.84 3.29 14.06
C ALA A 276 -7.83 3.73 15.54
N PRO A 277 -8.03 5.02 15.85
CA PRO A 277 -8.44 6.08 14.93
C PRO A 277 -7.26 6.91 14.38
N ASN A 278 -6.02 6.41 14.41
CA ASN A 278 -4.87 7.16 13.91
C ASN A 278 -5.00 7.44 12.40
N LEU A 279 -4.37 8.53 11.97
CA LEU A 279 -4.51 9.15 10.67
C LEU A 279 -3.41 8.65 9.72
N GLY A 280 -3.80 8.30 8.49
CA GLY A 280 -2.91 7.69 7.50
C GLY A 280 -3.57 6.50 6.79
N ILE A 281 -2.78 5.73 6.06
CA ILE A 281 -3.28 4.54 5.35
C ILE A 281 -3.49 3.42 6.39
N LEU A 282 -4.75 3.10 6.67
CA LEU A 282 -5.14 2.11 7.68
C LEU A 282 -4.92 0.68 7.19
N ALA A 283 -5.47 0.35 6.02
CA ALA A 283 -5.60 -1.02 5.56
C ALA A 283 -5.66 -1.13 4.04
N VAL A 284 -5.38 -2.33 3.55
CA VAL A 284 -5.86 -2.80 2.24
C VAL A 284 -6.86 -3.92 2.46
N ARG A 285 -7.92 -3.99 1.63
CA ARG A 285 -8.96 -5.04 1.72
C ARG A 285 -8.93 -5.94 0.51
N TYR A 286 -8.83 -7.25 0.73
CA TYR A 286 -8.89 -8.26 -0.32
C TYR A 286 -10.21 -9.02 -0.27
N PRO A 287 -10.88 -9.22 -1.41
CA PRO A 287 -11.96 -10.19 -1.48
C PRO A 287 -11.38 -11.60 -1.39
N VAL A 288 -12.06 -12.50 -0.70
CA VAL A 288 -11.79 -13.94 -0.68
C VAL A 288 -13.07 -14.68 -1.07
N GLU A 289 -12.92 -15.88 -1.62
CA GLU A 289 -14.07 -16.71 -2.02
C GLU A 289 -14.81 -17.27 -0.80
N ASP A 290 -14.06 -17.76 0.19
CA ASP A 290 -14.57 -18.34 1.42
C ASP A 290 -13.79 -17.78 2.62
N ILE A 291 -14.50 -17.08 3.51
CA ILE A 291 -13.90 -16.40 4.66
C ILE A 291 -13.30 -17.38 5.67
N ASP A 292 -13.95 -18.52 5.90
CA ASP A 292 -13.54 -19.53 6.87
C ASP A 292 -12.34 -20.31 6.35
N GLN A 293 -12.32 -20.63 5.05
CA GLN A 293 -11.17 -21.26 4.40
C GLN A 293 -9.95 -20.33 4.39
N ALA A 294 -10.12 -19.05 4.07
CA ALA A 294 -9.04 -18.07 4.08
C ALA A 294 -8.48 -17.89 5.49
N ARG A 295 -9.34 -17.72 6.49
CA ARG A 295 -8.98 -17.65 7.92
C ARG A 295 -8.22 -18.90 8.38
N ALA A 296 -8.76 -20.09 8.12
CA ALA A 296 -8.13 -21.35 8.51
C ALA A 296 -6.77 -21.56 7.82
N THR A 297 -6.63 -21.09 6.59
CA THR A 297 -5.37 -21.15 5.84
C THR A 297 -4.31 -20.25 6.44
N VAL A 298 -4.65 -19.01 6.81
CA VAL A 298 -3.74 -18.11 7.53
C VAL A 298 -3.23 -18.76 8.81
N LEU A 299 -4.14 -19.30 9.64
CA LEU A 299 -3.78 -19.97 10.90
C LEU A 299 -2.91 -21.22 10.68
N ARG A 300 -3.27 -22.07 9.71
CA ARG A 300 -2.51 -23.28 9.36
C ARG A 300 -1.08 -22.97 8.95
N ARG A 301 -0.87 -21.85 8.25
CA ARG A 301 0.44 -21.38 7.77
C ARG A 301 1.22 -20.60 8.83
N GLY A 302 0.75 -20.59 10.09
CA GLY A 302 1.44 -19.93 11.21
C GLY A 302 1.18 -18.43 11.30
N GLY A 303 0.26 -17.89 10.51
CA GLY A 303 -0.22 -16.52 10.64
C GLY A 303 -1.07 -16.31 11.89
N GLN A 304 -1.25 -15.04 12.27
CA GLN A 304 -2.08 -14.64 13.40
C GLN A 304 -3.18 -13.69 12.94
N LEU A 305 -4.38 -13.88 13.48
CA LEU A 305 -5.49 -12.95 13.29
C LEU A 305 -5.29 -11.77 14.23
N TRP A 306 -5.41 -10.56 13.70
CA TRP A 306 -5.54 -9.35 14.52
C TRP A 306 -6.98 -9.21 15.02
N ARG A 307 -7.95 -9.46 14.14
CA ARG A 307 -9.38 -9.55 14.45
C ARG A 307 -9.97 -10.77 13.77
N ASP A 308 -10.74 -11.54 14.53
CA ASP A 308 -11.42 -12.73 14.01
C ASP A 308 -12.62 -12.35 13.13
N VAL A 309 -13.20 -13.34 12.46
CA VAL A 309 -14.34 -13.16 11.55
C VAL A 309 -15.51 -12.52 12.29
N SER A 310 -16.04 -11.46 11.70
CA SER A 310 -17.24 -10.77 12.15
C SER A 310 -18.11 -10.36 10.98
N GLN A 311 -19.42 -10.21 11.21
CA GLN A 311 -20.34 -9.65 10.22
C GLN A 311 -20.28 -8.13 10.27
N VAL A 312 -19.97 -7.52 9.13
CA VAL A 312 -19.70 -6.09 9.02
C VAL A 312 -20.49 -5.51 7.86
N VAL A 313 -21.20 -4.40 8.10
CA VAL A 313 -21.86 -3.66 7.04
C VAL A 313 -20.90 -2.60 6.52
N ILE A 314 -20.36 -2.81 5.31
CA ILE A 314 -19.44 -1.90 4.64
C ILE A 314 -20.21 -1.19 3.53
N GLY A 315 -20.68 0.04 3.79
CA GLY A 315 -21.20 0.98 2.80
C GLY A 315 -21.83 0.36 1.53
N ASP A 316 -21.12 0.51 0.42
CA ASP A 316 -21.47 0.05 -0.93
C ASP A 316 -21.37 -1.48 -1.15
N MET A 317 -20.68 -2.21 -0.27
CA MET A 317 -20.54 -3.67 -0.33
C MET A 317 -21.67 -4.40 0.41
N GLY A 318 -22.43 -3.70 1.26
CA GLY A 318 -23.46 -4.33 2.09
C GLY A 318 -22.88 -5.07 3.30
N GLU A 319 -23.60 -6.09 3.77
CA GLU A 319 -23.11 -6.99 4.83
C GLU A 319 -22.09 -7.97 4.25
N VAL A 320 -20.96 -8.13 4.94
CA VAL A 320 -19.88 -9.05 4.57
C VAL A 320 -19.33 -9.73 5.82
N SER A 321 -18.77 -10.93 5.64
CA SER A 321 -17.89 -11.54 6.63
C SER A 321 -16.48 -10.98 6.49
N LEU A 322 -15.87 -10.51 7.58
CA LEU A 322 -14.57 -9.82 7.57
C LEU A 322 -13.66 -10.35 8.68
N PHE A 323 -12.41 -10.70 8.35
CA PHE A 323 -11.32 -10.83 9.34
C PHE A 323 -10.14 -9.93 8.97
N SER A 324 -9.20 -9.77 9.89
CA SER A 324 -8.01 -8.95 9.65
C SER A 324 -6.75 -9.57 10.25
N VAL A 325 -5.61 -9.29 9.61
CA VAL A 325 -4.27 -9.67 10.06
C VAL A 325 -3.38 -8.42 10.10
N LYS A 326 -2.26 -8.51 10.81
CA LYS A 326 -1.19 -7.51 10.72
C LYS A 326 0.02 -8.10 10.02
N THR A 327 0.64 -7.29 9.18
CA THR A 327 2.01 -7.53 8.69
C THR A 327 3.00 -7.47 9.87
N PRO A 328 4.23 -8.00 9.74
CA PRO A 328 5.21 -7.94 10.83
C PRO A 328 5.48 -6.51 11.34
N ASP A 329 5.44 -5.51 10.46
CA ASP A 329 5.59 -4.09 10.79
C ASP A 329 4.25 -3.39 11.11
N GLY A 330 3.24 -4.17 11.54
CA GLY A 330 2.02 -3.65 12.16
C GLY A 330 0.90 -3.19 11.22
N ALA A 331 1.15 -3.01 9.92
CA ALA A 331 0.10 -2.57 8.98
C ALA A 331 -1.01 -3.61 8.81
N ILE A 332 -2.25 -3.14 8.65
CA ILE A 332 -3.44 -3.99 8.63
C ILE A 332 -3.75 -4.46 7.20
N MET A 333 -4.11 -5.74 7.08
CA MET A 333 -4.75 -6.30 5.89
C MET A 333 -6.09 -6.91 6.30
N GLN A 334 -7.15 -6.63 5.55
CA GLN A 334 -8.47 -7.20 5.81
C GLN A 334 -8.88 -8.09 4.65
N PHE A 335 -9.61 -9.16 4.97
CA PHE A 335 -10.13 -10.13 4.00
C PHE A 335 -11.62 -10.24 4.19
N PHE A 336 -12.38 -10.19 3.11
CA PHE A 336 -13.84 -10.21 3.16
C PHE A 336 -14.46 -11.15 2.14
N ALA A 337 -15.60 -11.71 2.49
CA ALA A 337 -16.50 -12.43 1.59
C ALA A 337 -17.94 -11.92 1.79
N PRO A 338 -18.77 -11.87 0.72
CA PRO A 338 -20.19 -11.54 0.83
C PRO A 338 -20.97 -12.42 1.81
#